data_AF-A0A8E2JFR7-F1
#
_entry.id   AF-A0A8E2JFR7-F1
#
_cell.length_a   1.000
_cell.length_b   1.000
_cell.length_c   1.000
_cell.angle_alpha   90.00
_cell.angle_beta   90.00
_cell.angle_gamma   90.00
#
_symmetry.space_group_name_H-M   'P 1'
#
loop_
_entity.id
_entity.type
_entity.pdbx_description
1 polymer ?
#
loop_
_entity_poly.entity_id
_entity_poly.type
_entity_poly.pdbx_seq_one_letter_code
_entity_poly.pdbx_strand_id
1 'polypeptide(L)'
;MACMAGFTKESRPTPSQWAQAINTSATAEYSQRTLATRYIASLNRLSPSAVRSADCSPVEYAYPYLHILAVEVFARLQRQSFLLENQYYEGVSLRAQTEALEEGWAIVHDTRLYMTNSQKSIVQFAAPTSPHTPELLRDYRTLMGQIRFVQGDLRDYANRHIGMLTLEDSRKRIEQTVTVNRLTKLAFVYIPLNFVTSAFGMKITELGTGKGRLWMFFTVAVALGGIVLASVSISLKRSWKSQKKIGQL
;
A
#
# COMPACT_ATOMS: atom_id res chain seq x y z
N MET A 1 2.36 14.99 -54.87
CA MET A 1 2.07 13.73 -55.57
C MET A 1 0.77 13.17 -55.01
N ALA A 2 -0.29 13.25 -55.80
CA ALA A 2 -1.64 12.85 -55.40
C ALA A 2 -1.79 11.33 -55.49
N CYS A 3 -2.01 10.67 -54.35
CA CYS A 3 -2.31 9.24 -54.31
C CYS A 3 -3.83 9.07 -54.49
N MET A 4 -4.27 9.04 -55.75
CA MET A 4 -5.63 8.67 -56.15
C MET A 4 -5.51 7.46 -57.09
N ALA A 5 -5.76 6.25 -56.58
CA ALA A 5 -6.01 5.08 -57.41
C ALA A 5 -6.72 3.96 -56.63
N GLY A 6 -8.00 3.73 -56.94
CA GLY A 6 -8.67 2.43 -56.96
C GLY A 6 -8.57 1.54 -55.72
N PHE A 7 -9.43 1.79 -54.73
CA PHE A 7 -9.75 0.80 -53.70
C PHE A 7 -10.74 -0.23 -54.26
N THR A 8 -10.28 -1.46 -54.53
CA THR A 8 -11.18 -2.63 -54.54
C THR A 8 -11.37 -3.10 -53.10
N LYS A 9 -12.63 -3.27 -52.70
CA LYS A 9 -13.09 -3.59 -51.33
C LYS A 9 -12.66 -5.00 -50.85
N GLU A 10 -11.91 -5.73 -51.66
CA GLU A 10 -11.80 -7.19 -51.68
C GLU A 10 -10.53 -7.72 -50.98
N SER A 11 -9.59 -6.84 -50.60
CA SER A 11 -8.33 -7.20 -49.94
C SER A 11 -8.27 -6.84 -48.45
N ARG A 12 -9.39 -6.42 -47.85
CA ARG A 12 -9.46 -6.03 -46.43
C ARG A 12 -10.02 -7.19 -45.58
N PRO A 13 -9.25 -7.75 -44.64
CA PRO A 13 -9.79 -8.70 -43.68
C PRO A 13 -10.87 -8.03 -42.82
N THR A 14 -12.03 -8.65 -42.74
CA THR A 14 -13.19 -8.14 -41.98
C THR A 14 -12.95 -8.26 -40.47
N PRO A 15 -13.56 -7.40 -39.63
CA PRO A 15 -13.42 -7.47 -38.17
C PRO A 15 -13.75 -8.85 -37.57
N SER A 16 -14.65 -9.61 -38.20
CA SER A 16 -14.98 -10.99 -37.83
C SER A 16 -13.85 -11.98 -38.14
N GLN A 17 -13.14 -11.82 -39.25
CA GLN A 17 -11.96 -12.65 -39.59
C GLN A 17 -10.81 -12.42 -38.61
N TRP A 18 -10.65 -11.19 -38.13
CA TRP A 18 -9.71 -10.86 -37.05
C TRP A 18 -10.10 -11.51 -35.74
N ALA A 19 -11.35 -11.35 -35.31
CA ALA A 19 -11.86 -11.94 -34.08
C ALA A 19 -11.76 -13.48 -34.09
N GLN A 20 -12.01 -14.13 -35.23
CA GLN A 20 -11.91 -15.58 -35.38
C GLN A 20 -10.47 -16.07 -35.30
N ALA A 21 -9.52 -15.41 -35.96
CA ALA A 21 -8.09 -15.74 -35.88
C ALA A 21 -7.53 -15.60 -34.45
N ILE A 22 -8.07 -14.65 -33.68
CA ILE A 22 -7.69 -14.42 -32.28
C ILE A 22 -8.27 -15.52 -31.37
N ASN A 23 -9.52 -15.93 -31.58
CA ASN A 23 -10.23 -16.91 -30.74
C ASN A 23 -9.83 -18.38 -30.99
N THR A 24 -9.37 -18.75 -32.19
CA THR A 24 -9.03 -20.15 -32.50
C THR A 24 -7.67 -20.63 -31.96
N SER A 25 -6.89 -19.76 -31.31
CA SER A 25 -5.58 -20.11 -30.76
C SER A 25 -5.66 -20.33 -29.24
N ALA A 26 -6.15 -21.52 -28.87
CA ALA A 26 -6.15 -22.03 -27.51
C ALA A 26 -4.73 -22.02 -26.92
N THR A 27 -4.51 -21.29 -25.83
CA THR A 27 -3.45 -21.51 -24.82
C THR A 27 -3.62 -20.50 -23.68
N ALA A 28 -3.75 -21.03 -22.48
CA ALA A 28 -4.20 -20.37 -21.26
C ALA A 28 -3.06 -19.68 -20.48
N GLU A 29 -2.18 -18.93 -21.15
CA GLU A 29 -1.09 -18.20 -20.50
C GLU A 29 -1.07 -16.73 -20.94
N TYR A 30 -1.96 -15.95 -20.33
CA TYR A 30 -2.22 -14.55 -20.65
C TYR A 30 -1.10 -13.63 -20.13
N SER A 31 -0.07 -13.47 -20.95
CA SER A 31 0.94 -12.42 -20.83
C SER A 31 0.75 -11.42 -21.97
N GLN A 32 0.95 -10.11 -21.74
CA GLN A 32 1.01 -9.08 -22.80
C GLN A 32 1.92 -9.49 -23.97
N ARG A 33 2.93 -10.34 -23.69
CA ARG A 33 3.77 -10.95 -24.73
C ARG A 33 2.95 -11.74 -25.74
N THR A 34 1.93 -12.48 -25.34
CA THR A 34 1.11 -13.30 -26.26
C THR A 34 0.25 -12.44 -27.19
N LEU A 35 -0.41 -11.38 -26.69
CA LEU A 35 -1.22 -10.49 -27.52
C LEU A 35 -0.38 -9.65 -28.49
N ALA A 36 0.70 -9.05 -27.99
CA ALA A 36 1.65 -8.31 -28.83
C ALA A 36 2.27 -9.23 -29.90
N THR A 37 2.69 -10.43 -29.53
CA THR A 37 3.28 -11.39 -30.48
C THR A 37 2.28 -11.86 -31.53
N ARG A 38 1.01 -12.11 -31.14
CA ARG A 38 -0.06 -12.48 -32.08
C ARG A 38 -0.36 -11.35 -33.07
N TYR A 39 -0.43 -10.11 -32.58
CA TYR A 39 -0.65 -8.95 -33.43
C TYR A 39 0.55 -8.68 -34.37
N ILE A 40 1.78 -8.77 -33.87
CA ILE A 40 3.01 -8.68 -34.70
C ILE A 40 3.02 -9.76 -35.77
N ALA A 41 2.69 -11.01 -35.43
CA ALA A 41 2.59 -12.10 -36.40
C ALA A 41 1.53 -11.82 -37.48
N SER A 42 0.47 -11.11 -37.14
CA SER A 42 -0.54 -10.69 -38.11
C SER A 42 -0.10 -9.53 -39.00
N LEU A 43 0.68 -8.58 -38.46
CA LEU A 43 1.30 -7.52 -39.24
C LEU A 43 2.30 -8.07 -40.26
N ASN A 44 3.05 -9.11 -39.89
CA ASN A 44 4.00 -9.78 -40.78
C ASN A 44 3.32 -10.51 -41.96
N ARG A 45 2.00 -10.70 -41.93
CA ARG A 45 1.23 -11.33 -43.00
C ARG A 45 0.57 -10.31 -43.94
N LEU A 46 0.79 -9.01 -43.75
CA LEU A 46 0.22 -7.97 -44.59
C LEU A 46 0.79 -8.04 -46.01
N SER A 47 -0.07 -7.90 -47.01
CA SER A 47 0.37 -7.80 -48.41
C SER A 47 1.10 -6.47 -48.65
N PRO A 48 1.97 -6.37 -49.68
CA PRO A 48 2.65 -5.12 -50.01
C PRO A 48 1.72 -3.93 -50.31
N SER A 49 0.47 -4.21 -50.72
CA SER A 49 -0.57 -3.18 -50.89
C SER A 49 -1.13 -2.69 -49.55
N ALA A 50 -1.27 -3.58 -48.57
CA ALA A 50 -1.72 -3.25 -47.23
C ALA A 50 -0.65 -2.49 -46.42
N VAL A 51 0.63 -2.80 -46.61
CA VAL A 51 1.75 -2.04 -46.00
C VAL A 51 1.73 -0.58 -46.45
N ARG A 52 1.60 -0.32 -47.76
CA ARG A 52 1.48 1.05 -48.30
C ARG A 52 0.25 1.79 -47.79
N SER A 53 -0.85 1.07 -47.57
CA SER A 53 -2.05 1.65 -46.94
C SER A 53 -1.84 1.94 -45.46
N ALA A 54 -1.06 1.12 -44.73
CA ALA A 54 -0.71 1.35 -43.34
C ALA A 54 0.21 2.55 -43.16
N ASP A 55 1.14 2.79 -44.09
CA ASP A 55 1.98 3.98 -44.08
C ASP A 55 1.16 5.28 -44.20
N CYS A 56 0.02 5.23 -44.91
CA CYS A 56 -0.89 6.36 -45.06
C CYS A 56 -1.89 6.51 -43.90
N SER A 57 -2.21 5.43 -43.17
CA SER A 57 -3.17 5.44 -42.06
C SER A 57 -2.78 4.42 -40.98
N PRO A 58 -1.70 4.67 -40.20
CA PRO A 58 -1.14 3.68 -39.27
C PRO A 58 -2.10 3.32 -38.14
N VAL A 59 -3.02 4.24 -37.82
CA VAL A 59 -3.98 4.09 -36.72
C VAL A 59 -5.05 3.06 -37.04
N GLU A 60 -5.49 2.92 -38.30
CA GLU A 60 -6.50 1.92 -38.67
C GLU A 60 -5.97 0.50 -38.47
N TYR A 61 -4.67 0.31 -38.71
CA TYR A 61 -4.02 -0.97 -38.48
C TYR A 61 -3.76 -1.20 -37.00
N ALA A 62 -3.38 -0.15 -36.25
CA ALA A 62 -3.16 -0.23 -34.80
C ALA A 62 -4.46 -0.36 -33.97
N TYR A 63 -5.60 0.10 -34.50
CA TYR A 63 -6.86 0.18 -33.76
C TYR A 63 -7.32 -1.16 -33.14
N PRO A 64 -7.36 -2.29 -33.87
CA PRO A 64 -7.76 -3.58 -33.29
C PRO A 64 -6.88 -3.99 -32.11
N TYR A 65 -5.56 -3.74 -32.20
CA TYR A 65 -4.63 -4.01 -31.11
C TYR A 65 -4.89 -3.10 -29.91
N LEU A 66 -5.06 -1.80 -30.14
CA LEU A 66 -5.32 -0.82 -29.09
C LEU A 66 -6.66 -1.07 -28.39
N HIS A 67 -7.69 -1.51 -29.12
CA HIS A 67 -8.97 -1.87 -28.55
C HIS A 67 -8.87 -3.12 -27.66
N ILE A 68 -8.19 -4.18 -28.12
CA ILE A 68 -7.99 -5.39 -27.30
C ILE A 68 -7.13 -5.09 -26.06
N LEU A 69 -6.09 -4.28 -26.22
CA LEU A 69 -5.26 -3.82 -25.11
C LEU A 69 -6.10 -3.06 -24.08
N ALA A 70 -7.01 -2.18 -24.53
CA ALA A 70 -7.94 -1.50 -23.64
C ALA A 70 -8.83 -2.50 -22.88
N VAL A 71 -9.44 -3.47 -23.56
CA VAL A 71 -10.26 -4.50 -22.88
C VAL A 71 -9.45 -5.30 -21.85
N GLU A 72 -8.22 -5.70 -22.18
CA GLU A 72 -7.35 -6.42 -21.24
C GLU A 72 -7.01 -5.57 -20.02
N VAL A 73 -6.64 -4.31 -20.23
CA VAL A 73 -6.33 -3.40 -19.13
C VAL A 73 -7.55 -3.19 -18.24
N PHE A 74 -8.74 -3.04 -18.83
CA PHE A 74 -9.98 -2.96 -18.07
C PHE A 74 -10.21 -4.20 -17.20
N ALA A 75 -10.07 -5.40 -17.75
CA ALA A 75 -10.21 -6.65 -17.00
C ALA A 75 -9.19 -6.76 -15.86
N ARG A 76 -7.94 -6.33 -16.09
CA ARG A 76 -6.90 -6.30 -15.06
C ARG A 76 -7.24 -5.33 -13.93
N LEU A 77 -7.78 -4.15 -14.25
CA LEU A 77 -8.21 -3.16 -13.25
C LEU A 77 -9.36 -3.69 -12.39
N GLN A 78 -10.35 -4.35 -13.00
CA GLN A 78 -11.44 -4.99 -12.25
C GLN A 78 -10.96 -6.13 -11.36
N ARG A 79 -9.98 -6.91 -11.83
CA ARG A 79 -9.38 -7.96 -11.00
C ARG A 79 -8.65 -7.38 -9.80
N GLN A 80 -7.90 -6.29 -10.00
CA GLN A 80 -7.20 -5.61 -8.92
C GLN A 80 -8.16 -5.05 -7.86
N SER A 81 -9.25 -4.39 -8.27
CA SER A 81 -10.25 -3.91 -7.31
C SER A 81 -10.84 -5.06 -6.48
N PHE A 82 -11.14 -6.21 -7.10
CA PHE A 82 -11.67 -7.38 -6.40
C PHE A 82 -10.65 -7.99 -5.42
N LEU A 83 -9.39 -8.13 -5.82
CA LEU A 83 -8.34 -8.68 -4.95
C LEU A 83 -8.12 -7.81 -3.70
N LEU A 84 -8.09 -6.49 -3.88
CA LEU A 84 -7.95 -5.53 -2.78
C LEU A 84 -9.12 -5.63 -1.80
N GLU A 85 -10.34 -5.72 -2.33
CA GLU A 85 -11.54 -5.89 -1.53
C GLU A 85 -11.47 -7.21 -0.73
N ASN A 86 -11.14 -8.32 -1.39
CA ASN A 86 -11.09 -9.63 -0.75
C ASN A 86 -10.03 -9.72 0.35
N GLN A 87 -8.80 -9.24 0.07
CA GLN A 87 -7.71 -9.29 1.05
C GLN A 87 -7.96 -8.39 2.26
N TYR A 88 -8.74 -7.31 2.09
CA TYR A 88 -9.11 -6.44 3.19
C TYR A 88 -10.16 -7.08 4.12
N TYR A 89 -11.13 -7.82 3.57
CA TYR A 89 -12.21 -8.44 4.36
C TYR A 89 -11.84 -9.80 4.96
N GLU A 90 -10.93 -10.57 4.35
CA GLU A 90 -10.56 -11.92 4.83
C GLU A 90 -9.61 -11.93 6.05
N GLY A 91 -9.30 -10.78 6.65
CA GLY A 91 -8.47 -10.73 7.85
C GLY A 91 -7.02 -11.18 7.62
N VAL A 92 -6.51 -10.96 6.40
CA VAL A 92 -5.15 -11.32 5.99
C VAL A 92 -4.12 -10.59 6.86
N SER A 93 -2.93 -11.19 7.07
CA SER A 93 -1.88 -10.57 7.86
C SER A 93 -1.55 -9.15 7.37
N LEU A 94 -1.25 -8.25 8.31
CA LEU A 94 -0.95 -6.84 8.07
C LEU A 94 0.16 -6.63 7.03
N ARG A 95 1.15 -7.53 7.00
CA ARG A 95 2.24 -7.52 6.03
C ARG A 95 1.77 -7.84 4.62
N ALA A 96 0.94 -8.87 4.47
CA ALA A 96 0.39 -9.25 3.17
C ALA A 96 -0.59 -8.20 2.64
N GLN A 97 -1.32 -7.49 3.52
CA GLN A 97 -2.11 -6.31 3.11
C GLN A 97 -1.21 -5.20 2.56
N THR A 98 -0.06 -4.91 3.20
CA THR A 98 0.90 -3.92 2.69
C THR A 98 1.47 -4.32 1.33
N GLU A 99 1.91 -5.57 1.18
CA GLU A 99 2.49 -6.09 -0.08
C GLU A 99 1.46 -5.98 -1.23
N ALA A 100 0.20 -6.31 -0.97
CA ALA A 100 -0.86 -6.19 -1.95
C ALA A 100 -1.18 -4.73 -2.34
N LEU A 101 -1.18 -3.82 -1.36
CA LEU A 101 -1.37 -2.39 -1.63
C LEU A 101 -0.24 -1.83 -2.48
N GLU A 102 1.01 -2.21 -2.21
CA GLU A 102 2.18 -1.81 -2.98
C GLU A 102 2.12 -2.34 -4.42
N GLU A 103 1.81 -3.63 -4.59
CA GLU A 103 1.66 -4.25 -5.91
C GLU A 103 0.52 -3.61 -6.70
N GLY A 104 -0.64 -3.44 -6.08
CA GLY A 104 -1.79 -2.77 -6.69
C GLY A 104 -1.48 -1.33 -7.10
N TRP A 105 -0.71 -0.61 -6.29
CA TRP A 105 -0.33 0.78 -6.58
C TRP A 105 0.59 0.86 -7.79
N ALA A 106 1.63 0.02 -7.83
CA ALA A 106 2.57 -0.03 -8.94
C ALA A 106 1.84 -0.34 -10.27
N ILE A 107 0.97 -1.35 -10.27
CA ILE A 107 0.20 -1.74 -11.47
C ILE A 107 -0.70 -0.60 -11.96
N VAL A 108 -1.47 0.02 -11.06
CA VAL A 108 -2.40 1.10 -11.43
C VAL A 108 -1.64 2.34 -11.91
N HIS A 109 -0.52 2.68 -11.25
CA HIS A 109 0.33 3.80 -11.63
C HIS A 109 0.94 3.62 -13.03
N ASP A 110 1.56 2.47 -13.27
CA ASP A 110 2.18 2.17 -14.57
C ASP A 110 1.14 2.17 -15.68
N THR A 111 0.00 1.53 -15.43
CA THR A 111 -1.13 1.49 -16.37
C THR A 111 -1.60 2.91 -16.73
N ARG A 112 -1.70 3.80 -15.74
CA ARG A 112 -2.06 5.21 -15.97
C ARG A 112 -1.03 5.92 -16.84
N LEU A 113 0.26 5.71 -16.59
CA LEU A 113 1.34 6.32 -17.36
C LEU A 113 1.29 5.88 -18.82
N TYR A 114 1.18 4.57 -19.07
CA TYR A 114 1.04 4.00 -20.40
C TYR A 114 -0.21 4.51 -21.13
N MET A 115 -1.36 4.56 -20.45
CA MET A 115 -2.60 5.05 -21.05
C MET A 115 -2.55 6.53 -21.39
N THR A 116 -1.93 7.36 -20.54
CA THR A 116 -1.77 8.80 -20.80
C THR A 116 -0.86 9.05 -21.99
N ASN A 117 0.25 8.32 -22.08
CA ASN A 117 1.21 8.46 -23.17
C ASN A 117 0.61 7.98 -24.50
N SER A 118 -0.04 6.82 -24.50
CA SER A 118 -0.68 6.30 -25.71
C SER A 118 -1.86 7.17 -26.17
N GLN A 119 -2.65 7.74 -25.26
CA GLN A 119 -3.70 8.70 -25.63
C GLN A 119 -3.11 9.93 -26.34
N LYS A 120 -2.01 10.49 -25.83
CA LYS A 120 -1.32 11.62 -26.47
C LYS A 120 -0.87 11.26 -27.88
N SER A 121 -0.26 10.09 -28.06
CA SER A 121 0.15 9.58 -29.36
C SER A 121 -1.05 9.40 -30.30
N ILE A 122 -2.16 8.83 -29.82
CA ILE A 122 -3.38 8.67 -30.64
C ILE A 122 -3.91 10.05 -31.05
N VAL A 123 -4.05 11.01 -30.13
CA VAL A 123 -4.52 12.36 -30.49
C VAL A 123 -3.59 13.02 -31.52
N GLN A 124 -2.28 12.87 -31.38
CA GLN A 124 -1.31 13.47 -32.29
C GLN A 124 -1.32 12.84 -33.69
N PHE A 125 -1.43 11.51 -33.78
CA PHE A 125 -1.27 10.77 -35.04
C PHE A 125 -2.59 10.31 -35.68
N ALA A 126 -3.69 10.25 -34.92
CA ALA A 126 -4.98 9.70 -35.36
C ALA A 126 -6.08 10.72 -35.60
N ALA A 127 -6.04 11.86 -34.91
CA ALA A 127 -7.13 12.84 -34.90
C ALA A 127 -7.54 13.40 -36.28
N PRO A 128 -6.64 13.55 -37.28
CA PRO A 128 -7.03 14.15 -38.56
C PRO A 128 -7.45 13.17 -39.67
N THR A 129 -7.32 11.84 -39.50
CA THR A 129 -7.27 10.93 -40.67
C THR A 129 -8.22 9.72 -40.64
N SER A 130 -8.75 9.29 -39.49
CA SER A 130 -9.54 8.04 -39.40
C SER A 130 -10.92 8.21 -38.74
N PRO A 131 -11.97 7.54 -39.26
CA PRO A 131 -13.32 7.56 -38.68
C PRO A 131 -13.43 6.80 -37.34
N HIS A 132 -12.49 5.92 -36.99
CA HIS A 132 -12.52 5.12 -35.75
C HIS A 132 -11.81 5.80 -34.56
N THR A 133 -11.05 6.86 -34.80
CA THR A 133 -10.40 7.66 -33.77
C THR A 133 -11.35 8.15 -32.66
N PRO A 134 -12.55 8.69 -32.93
CA PRO A 134 -13.45 9.16 -31.87
C PRO A 134 -13.94 8.03 -30.95
N GLU A 135 -14.20 6.83 -31.49
CA GLU A 135 -14.58 5.66 -30.69
C GLU A 135 -13.43 5.22 -29.78
N LEU A 136 -12.22 5.12 -30.33
CA LEU A 136 -11.03 4.77 -29.55
C LEU A 136 -10.75 5.78 -28.42
N LEU A 137 -10.88 7.08 -28.72
CA LEU A 137 -10.70 8.13 -27.70
C LEU A 137 -11.77 8.07 -26.62
N ARG A 138 -13.00 7.65 -26.95
CA ARG A 138 -14.07 7.41 -25.97
C ARG A 138 -13.73 6.25 -25.06
N ASP A 139 -13.25 5.14 -25.61
CA ASP A 139 -12.85 3.96 -24.84
C ASP A 139 -11.70 4.31 -23.88
N TYR A 140 -10.67 5.00 -24.39
CA TYR A 140 -9.55 5.50 -23.58
C TYR A 140 -9.99 6.42 -22.45
N ARG A 141 -10.93 7.34 -22.71
CA ARG A 141 -11.46 8.25 -21.69
C ARG A 141 -12.20 7.50 -20.59
N THR A 142 -12.99 6.50 -20.97
CA THR A 142 -13.71 5.63 -20.03
C THR A 142 -12.73 4.88 -19.14
N LEU A 143 -11.70 4.32 -19.75
CA LEU A 143 -10.67 3.53 -19.07
C LEU A 143 -9.83 4.37 -18.11
N MET A 144 -9.45 5.59 -18.52
CA MET A 144 -8.83 6.56 -17.61
C MET A 144 -9.72 6.95 -16.44
N GLY A 145 -11.04 7.00 -16.63
CA GLY A 145 -12.01 7.20 -15.55
C GLY A 145 -11.95 6.08 -14.52
N GLN A 146 -11.93 4.84 -14.98
CA GLN A 146 -11.85 3.65 -14.13
C GLN A 146 -10.50 3.53 -13.41
N ILE A 147 -9.39 3.84 -14.09
CA ILE A 147 -8.06 3.91 -13.46
C ILE A 147 -8.08 4.91 -12.29
N ARG A 148 -8.67 6.10 -12.48
CA ARG A 148 -8.78 7.10 -11.41
C ARG A 148 -9.66 6.62 -10.25
N PHE A 149 -10.73 5.89 -10.55
CA PHE A 149 -11.60 5.30 -9.55
C PHE A 149 -10.84 4.28 -8.68
N VAL A 150 -10.20 3.29 -9.31
CA VAL A 150 -9.41 2.27 -8.60
C VAL A 150 -8.23 2.90 -7.82
N GLN A 151 -7.60 3.94 -8.39
CA GLN A 151 -6.55 4.69 -7.70
C GLN A 151 -7.09 5.42 -6.44
N GLY A 152 -8.33 5.91 -6.49
CA GLY A 152 -9.03 6.50 -5.36
C GLY A 152 -9.28 5.47 -4.25
N ASP A 153 -9.88 4.34 -4.61
CA ASP A 153 -10.14 3.24 -3.68
C ASP A 153 -8.86 2.77 -2.99
N LEU A 154 -7.79 2.57 -3.77
CA LEU A 154 -6.50 2.13 -3.27
C LEU A 154 -5.89 3.12 -2.27
N ARG A 155 -6.06 4.43 -2.52
CA ARG A 155 -5.65 5.49 -1.58
C ARG A 155 -6.46 5.42 -0.28
N ASP A 156 -7.77 5.21 -0.37
CA ASP A 156 -8.63 5.10 0.81
C ASP A 156 -8.29 3.85 1.63
N TYR A 157 -8.01 2.72 0.99
CA TYR A 157 -7.51 1.52 1.66
C TYR A 157 -6.18 1.77 2.36
N ALA A 158 -5.21 2.41 1.69
CA ALA A 158 -3.92 2.74 2.30
C ALA A 158 -4.08 3.64 3.54
N ASN A 159 -4.94 4.66 3.47
CA ASN A 159 -5.20 5.54 4.62
C ASN A 159 -5.81 4.79 5.81
N ARG A 160 -6.77 3.89 5.56
CA ARG A 160 -7.37 3.05 6.61
C ARG A 160 -6.36 2.08 7.21
N HIS A 161 -5.52 1.46 6.37
CA HIS A 161 -4.44 0.56 6.80
C HIS A 161 -3.44 1.25 7.72
N ILE A 162 -2.99 2.45 7.34
CA ILE A 162 -2.12 3.28 8.19
C ILE A 162 -2.81 3.63 9.50
N GLY A 163 -4.11 3.96 9.48
CA GLY A 163 -4.90 4.17 10.68
C GLY A 163 -4.85 2.97 11.64
N MET A 164 -5.06 1.76 11.12
CA MET A 164 -5.00 0.52 11.91
C MET A 164 -3.59 0.27 12.49
N LEU A 165 -2.54 0.46 11.70
CA LEU A 165 -1.14 0.37 12.15
C LEU A 165 -0.86 1.31 13.33
N THR A 166 -1.25 2.57 13.19
CA THR A 166 -1.02 3.57 14.26
C THR A 166 -1.79 3.26 15.54
N LEU A 167 -2.99 2.70 15.44
CA LEU A 167 -3.77 2.24 16.59
C LEU A 167 -3.11 1.04 17.28
N GLU A 168 -2.61 0.07 16.51
CA GLU A 168 -1.92 -1.10 17.06
C GLU A 168 -0.60 -0.71 17.77
N ASP A 169 0.20 0.15 17.13
CA ASP A 169 1.43 0.68 17.72
C ASP A 169 1.15 1.49 19.00
N SER A 170 0.07 2.28 19.01
CA SER A 170 -0.35 3.03 20.20
C SER A 170 -0.73 2.10 21.34
N ARG A 171 -1.48 1.01 21.08
CA ARG A 171 -1.83 0.00 22.09
C ARG A 171 -0.59 -0.69 22.66
N LYS A 172 0.33 -1.12 21.80
CA LYS A 172 1.61 -1.74 22.22
C LYS A 172 2.43 -0.79 23.11
N ARG A 173 2.52 0.49 22.74
CA ARG A 173 3.24 1.49 23.55
C ARG A 173 2.57 1.72 24.92
N ILE A 174 1.24 1.72 24.98
CA ILE A 174 0.51 1.83 26.24
C ILE A 174 0.81 0.62 27.12
N GLU A 175 0.75 -0.60 26.58
CA GLU A 175 1.02 -1.82 27.32
C GLU A 175 2.47 -1.89 27.85
N GLN A 176 3.43 -1.52 27.01
CA GLN A 176 4.83 -1.39 27.40
C GLN A 176 5.01 -0.36 28.52
N THR A 177 4.37 0.81 28.39
CA THR A 177 4.44 1.87 29.41
C THR A 177 3.84 1.42 30.74
N VAL A 178 2.71 0.69 30.72
CA VAL A 178 2.09 0.13 31.92
C VAL A 178 3.02 -0.87 32.59
N THR A 179 3.66 -1.74 31.80
CA THR A 179 4.59 -2.76 32.29
C THR A 179 5.84 -2.13 32.92
N VAL A 180 6.47 -1.17 32.23
CA VAL A 180 7.63 -0.43 32.75
C VAL A 180 7.27 0.35 34.01
N ASN A 181 6.10 1.00 34.06
CA ASN A 181 5.66 1.74 35.24
C ASN A 181 5.47 0.83 36.46
N ARG A 182 4.94 -0.40 36.26
CA ARG A 182 4.82 -1.40 37.34
C ARG A 182 6.19 -1.84 37.84
N LEU A 183 7.12 -2.12 36.93
CA LEU A 183 8.48 -2.54 37.28
C LEU A 183 9.24 -1.46 38.07
N THR A 184 9.19 -0.22 37.59
CA THR A 184 9.85 0.92 38.25
C THR A 184 9.28 1.17 39.64
N LYS A 185 7.95 1.10 39.81
CA LYS A 185 7.33 1.19 41.15
C LYS A 185 7.84 0.11 42.09
N LEU A 186 7.97 -1.12 41.62
CA LEU A 186 8.48 -2.23 42.42
C LEU A 186 9.96 -2.02 42.81
N ALA A 187 10.79 -1.58 41.86
CA ALA A 187 12.19 -1.26 42.10
C ALA A 187 12.36 -0.14 43.14
N PHE A 188 11.53 0.91 43.08
CA PHE A 188 11.55 2.00 44.07
C PHE A 188 11.23 1.54 45.50
N VAL A 189 10.49 0.44 45.68
CA VAL A 189 10.23 -0.14 47.00
C VAL A 189 11.35 -1.10 47.41
N TYR A 190 11.80 -1.98 46.51
CA TYR A 190 12.78 -3.02 46.84
C TYR A 190 14.21 -2.51 47.03
N ILE A 191 14.67 -1.55 46.22
CA ILE A 191 16.06 -1.05 46.31
C ILE A 191 16.36 -0.47 47.72
N PRO A 192 15.53 0.42 48.28
CA PRO A 192 15.73 0.95 49.63
C PRO A 192 15.56 -0.11 50.73
N LEU A 193 14.58 -1.02 50.58
CA LEU A 193 14.37 -2.12 51.53
C LEU A 193 15.58 -3.04 51.59
N ASN A 194 16.11 -3.43 50.43
CA ASN A 194 17.30 -4.27 50.31
C ASN A 194 18.54 -3.58 50.89
N PHE A 195 18.67 -2.26 50.74
CA PHE A 195 19.75 -1.50 51.35
C PHE A 195 19.70 -1.55 52.88
N VAL A 196 18.50 -1.37 53.46
CA VAL A 196 18.29 -1.47 54.91
C VAL A 196 18.57 -2.89 55.41
N THR A 197 18.09 -3.93 54.72
CA THR A 197 18.35 -5.33 55.12
C THR A 197 19.83 -5.70 54.99
N SER A 198 20.52 -5.20 53.96
CA SER A 198 21.97 -5.40 53.81
C SER A 198 22.75 -4.73 54.94
N ALA A 199 22.32 -3.55 55.40
CA ALA A 199 22.93 -2.87 56.53
C ALA A 199 22.71 -3.62 57.86
N PHE A 200 21.57 -4.28 58.05
CA PHE A 200 21.32 -5.17 59.20
C PHE A 200 22.08 -6.50 59.12
N GLY A 201 22.37 -7.00 57.92
CA GLY A 201 23.10 -8.24 57.70
C GLY A 201 24.61 -8.13 57.87
N MET A 202 25.18 -6.91 57.86
CA MET A 202 26.58 -6.68 58.21
C MET A 202 26.79 -6.93 59.70
N LYS A 203 27.77 -7.78 60.07
CA LYS A 203 28.16 -7.96 61.47
C LYS A 203 28.67 -6.61 62.03
N ILE A 204 27.89 -6.00 62.90
CA ILE A 204 28.15 -4.68 63.54
C ILE A 204 29.35 -4.75 64.53
N THR A 205 30.11 -5.84 64.54
CA THR A 205 31.21 -6.11 65.49
C THR A 205 32.49 -5.34 65.21
N GLU A 206 32.71 -4.77 64.01
CA GLU A 206 33.91 -3.98 63.69
C GLU A 206 33.72 -2.46 63.73
N LEU A 207 32.52 -1.96 64.08
CA LEU A 207 32.18 -0.54 63.97
C LEU A 207 31.95 0.13 65.34
N GLY A 208 32.93 0.04 66.23
CA GLY A 208 33.21 1.01 67.30
C GLY A 208 32.12 1.26 68.37
N THR A 209 32.45 0.92 69.61
CA THR A 209 31.71 1.16 70.86
C THR A 209 31.01 2.53 70.97
N GLY A 210 29.67 2.58 70.90
CA GLY A 210 28.90 3.78 71.25
C GLY A 210 27.37 3.68 71.07
N LYS A 211 26.60 3.97 72.13
CA LYS A 211 25.12 3.96 72.16
C LYS A 211 24.46 4.93 71.15
N GLY A 212 25.19 5.93 70.64
CA GLY A 212 24.68 6.92 69.67
C GLY A 212 24.41 6.39 68.26
N ARG A 213 24.93 5.20 67.90
CA ARG A 213 24.92 4.72 66.50
C ARG A 213 23.65 3.94 66.12
N LEU A 214 22.99 3.30 67.08
CA LEU A 214 21.68 2.65 66.90
C LEU A 214 20.58 3.67 66.58
N TRP A 215 20.65 4.84 67.22
CA TRP A 215 19.73 5.95 66.95
C TRP A 215 19.95 6.54 65.56
N MET A 216 21.21 6.71 65.17
CA MET A 216 21.63 7.21 63.84
C MET A 216 21.18 6.25 62.72
N PHE A 217 21.22 4.94 62.96
CA PHE A 217 20.67 3.93 62.07
C PHE A 217 19.15 4.06 61.90
N PHE A 218 18.41 4.21 63.02
CA PHE A 218 16.97 4.41 62.99
C PHE A 218 16.59 5.69 62.22
N THR A 219 17.39 6.76 62.37
CA THR A 219 17.18 8.01 61.62
C THR A 219 17.39 7.81 60.13
N VAL A 220 18.42 7.06 59.72
CA VAL A 220 18.68 6.77 58.30
C VAL A 220 17.60 5.88 57.69
N ALA A 221 17.13 4.87 58.42
CA ALA A 221 16.06 3.98 57.97
C ALA A 221 14.72 4.74 57.81
N VAL A 222 14.37 5.59 58.79
CA VAL A 222 13.15 6.41 58.73
C VAL A 222 13.27 7.48 57.64
N ALA A 223 14.44 8.10 57.46
CA ALA A 223 14.66 9.08 56.40
C ALA A 223 14.54 8.44 55.00
N LEU A 224 15.20 7.30 54.76
CA LEU A 224 15.10 6.58 53.49
C LEU A 224 13.69 6.05 53.23
N GLY A 225 13.05 5.44 54.23
CA GLY A 225 11.66 5.00 54.13
C GLY A 225 10.69 6.16 53.86
N GLY A 226 10.91 7.30 54.52
CA GLY A 226 10.13 8.52 54.31
C GLY A 226 10.29 9.09 52.89
N ILE A 227 11.51 9.12 52.35
CA ILE A 227 11.78 9.57 50.97
C ILE A 227 11.07 8.66 49.95
N VAL A 228 11.06 7.35 50.19
CA VAL A 228 10.41 6.37 49.31
C VAL A 228 8.89 6.48 49.38
N LEU A 229 8.33 6.59 50.58
CA LEU A 229 6.90 6.83 50.76
C LEU A 229 6.47 8.16 50.15
N ALA A 230 7.28 9.21 50.28
CA ALA A 230 7.02 10.51 49.65
C ALA A 230 7.09 10.42 48.13
N SER A 231 8.09 9.74 47.55
CA SER A 231 8.22 9.60 46.10
C SER A 231 7.08 8.79 45.49
N VAL A 232 6.64 7.72 46.17
CA VAL A 232 5.47 6.91 45.77
C VAL A 232 4.17 7.72 45.92
N SER A 233 4.01 8.45 47.02
CA SER A 233 2.81 9.28 47.27
C SER A 233 2.68 10.41 46.25
N ILE A 234 3.79 11.08 45.89
CA ILE A 234 3.82 12.12 44.86
C ILE A 234 3.50 11.51 43.49
N SER A 235 4.03 10.34 43.18
CA SER A 235 3.77 9.62 41.92
C SER A 235 2.30 9.20 41.79
N LEU A 236 1.70 8.68 42.86
CA LEU A 236 0.27 8.33 42.93
C LEU A 236 -0.61 9.57 42.79
N LYS A 237 -0.29 10.65 43.51
CA LYS A 237 -1.07 11.91 43.49
C LYS A 237 -1.01 12.58 42.11
N ARG A 238 0.15 12.55 41.43
CA ARG A 238 0.30 13.03 40.06
C ARG A 238 -0.49 12.18 39.06
N SER A 239 -0.46 10.86 39.20
CA SER A 239 -1.22 9.94 38.34
C SER A 239 -2.74 10.13 38.47
N TRP A 240 -3.26 10.29 39.69
CA TRP A 240 -4.68 10.58 39.94
C TRP A 240 -5.14 11.91 39.35
N LYS A 241 -4.30 12.95 39.45
CA LYS A 241 -4.60 14.28 38.88
C LYS A 241 -4.59 14.25 37.34
N SER A 242 -3.77 13.40 36.73
CA SER A 242 -3.73 13.23 35.27
C SER A 242 -4.93 12.45 34.73
N GLN A 243 -5.44 11.45 35.46
CA GLN A 243 -6.65 10.71 35.07
C GLN A 243 -7.90 11.60 35.08
N LYS A 244 -8.05 12.48 36.07
CA LYS A 244 -9.17 13.45 36.12
C LYS A 244 -9.19 14.44 34.95
N LYS A 245 -8.05 14.73 34.32
CA LYS A 245 -7.98 15.62 33.16
C LYS A 245 -8.38 14.94 31.84
N ILE A 246 -8.27 13.62 31.75
CA ILE A 246 -8.58 12.86 30.52
C ILE A 246 -10.07 12.49 30.46
N GLY A 247 -10.76 12.35 31.60
CA GLY A 247 -12.21 12.08 31.64
C GLY A 247 -13.13 13.29 31.54
N GLN A 248 -12.62 14.47 31.20
CA GLN A 248 -13.42 15.71 30.98
C GLN A 248 -13.31 16.26 29.55
N LEU A 249 -12.66 15.52 28.65
CA LEU A 249 -12.66 15.72 27.20
C LEU A 249 -13.47 14.59 26.56
#